data_AF-A0A2V8NAQ9-F1
#
_entry.id   AF-A0A2V8NAQ9-F1
#
_cell.length_a   1.000
_cell.length_b   1.000
_cell.length_c   1.000
_cell.angle_alpha   90.00
_cell.angle_beta   90.00
_cell.angle_gamma   90.00
#
_symmetry.space_group_name_H-M   'P 1'
#
loop_
_entity.id
_entity.type
_entity.pdbx_description
1 polymer ?
#
loop_
_entity_poly.entity_id
_entity_poly.type
_entity_poly.pdbx_seq_one_letter_code
_entity_poly.pdbx_strand_id
1 'polypeptide(L)'
;MRLEAGTRTGSISTGLQARIYDPLWLLARQWQVGEFQGEDNGSPAQACFQAESAQLTRFQAGAIAPKTMVKAAPYAAEIPLETLVEHERIRPDAGSQTMTGEKLRLAVDGGMYFLRLLDQQSTSQNYRDAFIRKYALPPLTEADRSTLDGDSLSFLGVMIGRVPDGRRLYSSLAPAANGVITIPPDLKVAPGDFAEVRQAIQLWRQWYETFFSEPQVDDSCWLPERMEYAFSVAARLTDGEVPLTAAEYYEGHLDWYDFDLNPKVSLGARNDNAITQVKQTLVPAPVTYRGMPAQRFWEFEDARVDFGAVKAGPEELARMLLVEFAVSYGNDWFVIPLELSVGSVCRPRSLVVTNTFGERFLIRSAHDAGEPFSSWRM
;
A
#
# COMPACT_ATOMS: atom_id res chain seq x y z
N MET A 1 -58.10 37.19 -0.98
CA MET A 1 -57.20 37.80 0.01
C MET A 1 -56.01 36.87 0.17
N ARG A 2 -54.85 37.20 -0.43
CA ARG A 2 -53.64 36.38 -0.36
C ARG A 2 -52.89 36.82 0.89
N LEU A 3 -52.78 35.94 1.89
CA LEU A 3 -51.94 36.16 3.05
C LEU A 3 -50.52 35.78 2.66
N GLU A 4 -49.65 36.77 2.50
CA GLU A 4 -48.21 36.55 2.36
C GLU A 4 -47.56 36.78 3.72
N ALA A 5 -46.76 35.81 4.17
CA ALA A 5 -46.00 35.91 5.40
C ALA A 5 -44.83 36.90 5.19
N GLY A 6 -45.06 38.17 5.48
CA GLY A 6 -44.01 39.18 5.52
C GLY A 6 -43.26 39.11 6.84
N THR A 7 -42.04 38.56 6.85
CA THR A 7 -41.15 38.69 8.01
C THR A 7 -40.68 40.14 8.10
N ARG A 8 -41.16 40.90 9.10
CA ARG A 8 -40.77 42.32 9.32
C ARG A 8 -39.28 42.52 9.59
N THR A 9 -38.53 41.44 9.78
CA THR A 9 -37.10 41.40 10.05
C THR A 9 -36.49 40.25 9.25
N GLY A 10 -35.53 40.53 8.37
CA GLY A 10 -34.79 39.51 7.61
C GLY A 10 -33.79 38.68 8.43
N SER A 11 -33.76 38.88 9.75
CA SER A 11 -32.87 38.16 10.66
C SER A 11 -33.53 36.87 11.13
N ILE A 12 -32.93 35.73 10.78
CA ILE A 12 -33.35 34.38 11.22
C ILE A 12 -32.79 34.06 12.63
N SER A 13 -31.94 34.94 13.19
CA SER A 13 -31.24 34.73 14.47
C SER A 13 -32.17 34.35 15.63
N THR A 14 -33.33 34.99 15.75
CA THR A 14 -34.31 34.67 16.81
C THR A 14 -34.90 33.26 16.66
N GLY A 15 -35.07 32.77 15.43
CA GLY A 15 -35.60 31.43 15.15
C GLY A 15 -34.57 30.32 15.34
N LEU A 16 -33.29 30.63 15.14
CA LEU A 16 -32.15 29.73 15.36
C LEU A 16 -31.77 29.59 16.84
N GLN A 17 -32.17 30.52 17.70
CA GLN A 17 -31.85 30.45 19.13
C GLN A 17 -32.63 29.33 19.84
N ALA A 18 -31.90 28.42 20.49
CA ALA A 18 -32.47 27.42 21.40
C ALA A 18 -32.75 28.02 22.80
N ARG A 19 -33.65 29.02 22.86
CA ARG A 19 -34.04 29.63 24.15
C ARG A 19 -34.79 28.63 25.01
N ILE A 20 -34.47 28.57 26.30
CA ILE A 20 -35.14 27.71 27.29
C ILE A 20 -36.10 28.59 28.09
N TYR A 21 -37.41 28.35 27.97
CA TYR A 21 -38.43 29.01 28.78
C TYR A 21 -38.95 28.08 29.88
N ASP A 22 -39.44 26.90 29.50
CA ASP A 22 -39.88 25.84 30.41
C ASP A 22 -39.67 24.45 29.75
N PRO A 23 -39.85 23.32 30.49
CA PRO A 23 -39.69 21.99 29.90
C PRO A 23 -40.66 21.66 28.75
N LEU A 24 -41.89 22.21 28.77
CA LEU A 24 -42.87 22.00 27.69
C LEU A 24 -42.45 22.73 26.41
N TRP A 25 -41.81 23.90 26.55
CA TRP A 25 -41.21 24.64 25.44
C TRP A 25 -40.12 23.84 24.73
N LEU A 26 -39.30 23.09 25.47
CA LEU A 26 -38.27 22.22 24.86
C LEU A 26 -38.91 21.09 24.04
N LEU A 27 -39.96 20.45 24.56
CA LEU A 27 -40.72 19.44 23.80
C LEU A 27 -41.39 20.04 22.55
N ALA A 28 -41.97 21.24 22.66
CA ALA A 28 -42.57 21.94 21.53
C ALA A 28 -41.52 22.34 20.47
N ARG A 29 -40.29 22.69 20.88
CA ARG A 29 -39.18 22.94 19.95
C ARG A 29 -38.72 21.67 19.23
N GLN A 30 -38.62 20.54 19.93
CA GLN A 30 -38.37 19.24 19.32
C GLN A 30 -39.45 18.87 18.29
N TRP A 31 -40.72 19.10 18.62
CA TRP A 31 -41.82 18.91 17.68
C TRP A 31 -41.71 19.82 16.45
N GLN A 32 -41.33 21.09 16.62
CA GLN A 32 -41.18 22.05 15.52
C GLN A 32 -40.07 21.64 14.51
N VAL A 33 -38.98 21.06 14.99
CA VAL A 33 -37.86 20.62 14.13
C VAL A 33 -38.03 19.19 13.61
N GLY A 34 -39.16 18.54 13.91
CA GLY A 34 -39.47 17.19 13.43
C GLY A 34 -38.85 16.04 14.24
N GLU A 35 -38.26 16.29 15.42
CA GLU A 35 -37.65 15.23 16.26
C GLU A 35 -38.68 14.13 16.67
N PHE A 36 -39.97 14.47 16.73
CA PHE A 36 -41.05 13.51 17.01
C PHE A 36 -41.74 12.97 15.75
N GLN A 37 -41.32 13.42 14.57
CA GLN A 37 -41.79 12.86 13.32
C GLN A 37 -40.99 11.58 13.04
N GLY A 38 -41.56 10.45 13.46
CA GLY A 38 -41.07 9.15 13.01
C GLY A 38 -41.42 8.95 11.54
N GLU A 39 -40.46 8.48 10.75
CA GLU A 39 -40.75 7.91 9.45
C GLU A 39 -41.09 6.43 9.60
N ASP A 40 -42.04 5.93 8.80
CA ASP A 40 -42.38 4.50 8.75
C ASP A 40 -41.35 3.74 7.90
N ASN A 41 -40.08 3.88 8.28
CA ASN A 41 -38.92 3.34 7.58
C ASN A 41 -38.09 2.52 8.56
N GLY A 42 -37.85 1.26 8.24
CA GLY A 42 -36.99 0.40 9.06
C GLY A 42 -35.51 0.69 8.84
N SER A 43 -34.71 0.69 9.91
CA SER A 43 -33.25 0.80 9.79
C SER A 43 -32.62 -0.55 9.44
N PRO A 44 -31.48 -0.60 8.73
CA PRO A 44 -30.73 -1.83 8.51
C PRO A 44 -30.35 -2.52 9.84
N ALA A 45 -30.83 -3.74 10.05
CA ALA A 45 -30.55 -4.53 11.26
C ALA A 45 -29.60 -5.71 10.99
N GLN A 46 -29.57 -6.20 9.75
CA GLN A 46 -28.69 -7.27 9.31
C GLN A 46 -28.40 -7.12 7.81
N ALA A 47 -27.18 -7.44 7.41
CA ALA A 47 -26.80 -7.57 6.00
C ALA A 47 -26.24 -8.96 5.73
N CYS A 48 -26.79 -9.63 4.73
CA CYS A 48 -26.23 -10.85 4.15
C CYS A 48 -25.52 -10.47 2.85
N PHE A 49 -24.19 -10.52 2.86
CA PHE A 49 -23.33 -10.22 1.72
C PHE A 49 -22.78 -11.52 1.11
N GLN A 50 -22.81 -11.61 -0.21
CA GLN A 50 -22.16 -12.66 -0.96
C GLN A 50 -21.28 -12.07 -2.06
N ALA A 51 -20.07 -12.60 -2.19
CA ALA A 51 -19.12 -12.22 -3.20
C ALA A 51 -18.26 -13.40 -3.65
N GLU A 52 -17.56 -13.20 -4.75
CA GLU A 52 -16.45 -14.06 -5.14
C GLU A 52 -15.16 -13.30 -4.93
N SER A 53 -14.18 -13.93 -4.29
CA SER A 53 -12.84 -13.39 -4.14
C SER A 53 -11.85 -14.31 -4.85
N ALA A 54 -10.86 -13.73 -5.51
CA ALA A 54 -9.75 -14.48 -6.09
C ALA A 54 -8.42 -13.79 -5.85
N GLN A 55 -7.43 -14.56 -5.43
CA GLN A 55 -6.05 -14.10 -5.30
C GLN A 55 -5.49 -13.69 -6.66
N LEU A 56 -4.64 -12.66 -6.67
CA LEU A 56 -3.80 -12.35 -7.81
C LEU A 56 -2.80 -13.52 -8.00
N THR A 57 -2.71 -14.04 -9.21
CA THR A 57 -1.89 -15.22 -9.52
C THR A 57 -0.86 -14.96 -10.62
N ARG A 58 -0.95 -13.81 -11.29
CA ARG A 58 -0.08 -13.42 -12.38
C ARG A 58 0.47 -12.03 -12.16
N PHE A 59 1.74 -11.85 -12.49
CA PHE A 59 2.44 -10.57 -12.50
C PHE A 59 3.23 -10.44 -13.79
N GLN A 60 3.07 -9.30 -14.46
CA GLN A 60 3.79 -8.90 -15.65
C GLN A 60 4.46 -7.56 -15.37
N ALA A 61 5.79 -7.55 -15.41
CA ALA A 61 6.57 -6.32 -15.32
C ALA A 61 6.47 -5.51 -16.61
N GLY A 62 6.54 -4.19 -16.47
CA GLY A 62 6.57 -3.23 -17.57
C GLY A 62 5.20 -2.94 -18.18
N ALA A 63 5.18 -1.93 -19.04
CA ALA A 63 3.99 -1.55 -19.80
C ALA A 63 3.58 -2.66 -20.78
N ILE A 64 2.29 -2.98 -20.82
CA ILE A 64 1.72 -3.97 -21.73
C ILE A 64 0.95 -3.31 -22.86
N ALA A 65 1.29 -3.65 -24.11
CA ALA A 65 0.57 -3.14 -25.27
C ALA A 65 -0.88 -3.69 -25.30
N PRO A 66 -1.87 -2.91 -25.79
CA PRO A 66 -3.23 -3.42 -25.97
C PRO A 66 -3.26 -4.66 -26.89
N LYS A 67 -4.22 -5.56 -26.67
CA LYS A 67 -4.40 -6.81 -27.44
C LYS A 67 -3.26 -7.82 -27.27
N THR A 68 -2.45 -7.68 -26.23
CA THR A 68 -1.39 -8.61 -25.89
C THR A 68 -1.93 -9.78 -25.07
N MET A 69 -1.51 -10.99 -25.45
CA MET A 69 -1.82 -12.23 -24.75
C MET A 69 -0.50 -12.86 -24.34
N VAL A 70 -0.17 -12.84 -23.05
CA VAL A 70 1.07 -13.38 -22.50
C VAL A 70 0.76 -14.38 -21.40
N LYS A 71 1.68 -15.32 -21.16
CA LYS A 71 1.64 -16.15 -19.96
C LYS A 71 2.60 -15.53 -18.94
N ALA A 72 2.08 -14.63 -18.13
CA ALA A 72 2.89 -13.88 -17.18
C ALA A 72 3.43 -14.76 -16.04
N ALA A 73 4.44 -14.27 -15.33
CA ALA A 73 5.06 -14.98 -14.23
C ALA A 73 4.01 -15.29 -13.14
N PRO A 74 4.11 -16.46 -12.46
CA PRO A 74 3.27 -16.73 -11.31
C PRO A 74 3.56 -15.71 -10.21
N TYR A 75 2.50 -15.15 -9.64
CA TYR A 75 2.57 -14.31 -8.45
C TYR A 75 1.97 -15.08 -7.26
N ALA A 76 2.64 -14.99 -6.12
CA ALA A 76 2.15 -15.47 -4.84
C ALA A 76 2.17 -14.28 -3.87
N ALA A 77 1.09 -14.11 -3.10
CA ALA A 77 0.90 -13.00 -2.15
C ALA A 77 1.80 -13.06 -0.90
N GLU A 78 2.99 -13.66 -1.02
CA GLU A 78 4.03 -13.69 0.02
C GLU A 78 4.95 -12.46 -0.05
N ILE A 79 5.08 -11.86 -1.24
CA ILE A 79 5.87 -10.65 -1.49
C ILE A 79 4.90 -9.52 -1.86
N PRO A 80 4.94 -8.36 -1.18
CA PRO A 80 4.16 -7.20 -1.56
C PRO A 80 4.44 -6.80 -3.02
N LEU A 81 3.40 -6.33 -3.73
CA LEU A 81 3.54 -5.96 -5.13
C LEU A 81 4.55 -4.83 -5.31
N GLU A 82 4.55 -3.84 -4.42
CA GLU A 82 5.51 -2.73 -4.41
C GLU A 82 6.95 -3.24 -4.43
N THR A 83 7.24 -4.29 -3.65
CA THR A 83 8.59 -4.92 -3.63
C THR A 83 8.94 -5.60 -4.95
N LEU A 84 7.98 -6.12 -5.72
CA LEU A 84 8.24 -6.68 -7.05
C LEU A 84 8.26 -5.62 -8.15
N VAL A 85 7.57 -4.51 -7.95
CA VAL A 85 7.50 -3.44 -8.94
C VAL A 85 8.75 -2.57 -8.85
N GLU A 86 9.19 -2.25 -7.64
CA GLU A 86 10.28 -1.30 -7.38
C GLU A 86 11.64 -1.98 -7.22
N HIS A 87 11.71 -3.32 -7.20
CA HIS A 87 13.00 -3.97 -7.06
C HIS A 87 13.91 -3.74 -8.27
N GLU A 88 15.16 -3.38 -8.00
CA GLU A 88 16.18 -3.21 -9.01
C GLU A 88 17.37 -4.11 -8.74
N ARG A 89 18.12 -4.41 -9.80
CA ARG A 89 19.38 -5.14 -9.68
C ARG A 89 20.47 -4.22 -9.13
N ILE A 90 20.62 -4.22 -7.82
CA ILE A 90 21.61 -3.42 -7.11
C ILE A 90 22.93 -4.17 -6.89
N ARG A 91 22.93 -5.50 -6.84
CA ARG A 91 24.18 -6.26 -6.78
C ARG A 91 24.83 -6.31 -8.17
N PRO A 92 26.15 -6.25 -8.27
CA PRO A 92 26.83 -6.35 -9.56
C PRO A 92 26.77 -7.77 -10.08
N ASP A 93 26.45 -7.93 -11.37
CA ASP A 93 26.59 -9.22 -12.06
C ASP A 93 28.04 -9.68 -12.03
N ALA A 94 28.25 -10.99 -11.93
CA ALA A 94 29.58 -11.59 -11.95
C ALA A 94 30.30 -11.23 -13.27
N GLY A 95 31.24 -10.28 -13.19
CA GLY A 95 32.02 -9.80 -14.33
C GLY A 95 31.60 -8.45 -14.92
N SER A 96 30.56 -7.78 -14.40
CA SER A 96 30.21 -6.43 -14.82
C SER A 96 31.24 -5.41 -14.33
N GLN A 97 31.78 -4.61 -15.26
CA GLN A 97 32.74 -3.53 -14.96
C GLN A 97 32.05 -2.19 -14.70
N THR A 98 30.77 -2.04 -15.04
CA THR A 98 30.05 -0.77 -14.90
C THR A 98 29.55 -0.58 -13.48
N MET A 99 30.26 0.24 -12.71
CA MET A 99 29.97 0.47 -11.29
C MET A 99 29.34 1.85 -11.10
N THR A 100 28.11 1.88 -10.61
CA THR A 100 27.49 3.13 -10.15
C THR A 100 27.88 3.42 -8.69
N GLY A 101 27.69 4.66 -8.26
CA GLY A 101 27.99 5.09 -6.90
C GLY A 101 27.22 4.28 -5.84
N GLU A 102 25.95 3.96 -6.11
CA GLU A 102 25.07 3.19 -5.24
C GLU A 102 25.59 1.76 -5.04
N LYS A 103 26.03 1.10 -6.12
CA LYS A 103 26.59 -0.26 -6.03
C LYS A 103 27.90 -0.29 -5.24
N LEU A 104 28.71 0.77 -5.34
CA LEU A 104 29.93 0.91 -4.55
C LEU A 104 29.64 1.21 -3.07
N ARG A 105 28.62 2.03 -2.78
CA ARG A 105 28.15 2.26 -1.40
C ARG A 105 27.66 0.96 -0.78
N LEU A 106 26.86 0.17 -1.49
CA LEU A 106 26.42 -1.14 -1.02
C LEU A 106 27.59 -2.09 -0.76
N ALA A 107 28.61 -2.09 -1.63
CA ALA A 107 29.81 -2.90 -1.41
C ALA A 107 30.55 -2.51 -0.11
N VAL A 108 30.63 -1.19 0.17
CA VAL A 108 31.20 -0.64 1.40
C VAL A 108 30.36 -1.03 2.62
N ASP A 109 29.05 -0.85 2.57
CA ASP A 109 28.14 -1.18 3.67
C ASP A 109 28.16 -2.68 3.99
N GLY A 110 28.19 -3.52 2.95
CA GLY A 110 28.35 -4.96 3.10
C GLY A 110 29.67 -5.32 3.79
N GLY A 111 30.78 -4.69 3.40
CA GLY A 111 32.08 -4.91 4.05
C GLY A 111 32.12 -4.43 5.50
N MET A 112 31.54 -3.26 5.79
CA MET A 112 31.44 -2.75 7.17
C MET A 112 30.58 -3.64 8.05
N TYR A 113 29.44 -4.11 7.54
CA TYR A 113 28.54 -4.97 8.30
C TYR A 113 29.20 -6.32 8.61
N PHE A 114 29.94 -6.90 7.66
CA PHE A 114 30.76 -8.08 7.92
C PHE A 114 31.73 -7.86 9.09
N LEU A 115 32.46 -6.74 9.09
CA LEU A 115 33.38 -6.45 10.18
C LEU A 115 32.68 -6.27 11.52
N ARG A 116 31.47 -5.69 11.56
CA ARG A 116 30.67 -5.61 12.80
C ARG A 116 30.29 -7.00 13.32
N LEU A 117 29.88 -7.91 12.44
CA LEU A 117 29.55 -9.29 12.82
C LEU A 117 30.78 -10.07 13.29
N LEU A 118 31.95 -9.80 12.69
CA LEU A 118 33.23 -10.38 13.10
C LEU A 118 33.65 -9.86 14.48
N ASP A 119 33.53 -8.56 14.72
CA ASP A 119 33.88 -7.92 16.00
C ASP A 119 32.95 -8.38 17.16
N GLN A 120 31.78 -8.93 16.85
CA GLN A 120 30.86 -9.53 17.83
C GLN A 120 31.22 -10.98 18.20
N GLN A 121 32.14 -11.62 17.48
CA GLN A 121 32.56 -12.98 17.80
C GLN A 121 33.59 -13.03 18.93
N SER A 122 33.53 -14.07 19.75
CA SER A 122 34.48 -14.30 20.84
C SER A 122 35.76 -14.98 20.34
N THR A 123 36.53 -14.29 19.48
CA THR A 123 37.80 -14.81 18.96
C THR A 123 38.98 -14.51 19.88
N SER A 124 40.02 -15.34 19.81
CA SER A 124 41.26 -15.19 20.59
C SER A 124 42.06 -13.92 20.26
N GLN A 125 41.86 -13.36 19.07
CA GLN A 125 42.50 -12.12 18.61
C GLN A 125 41.60 -11.37 17.61
N ASN A 126 41.98 -10.13 17.29
CA ASN A 126 41.27 -9.31 16.32
C ASN A 126 41.71 -9.64 14.87
N TYR A 127 40.77 -10.03 14.01
CA TYR A 127 41.01 -10.37 12.60
C TYR A 127 40.65 -9.25 11.61
N ARG A 128 40.13 -8.12 12.07
CA ARG A 128 39.62 -7.01 11.25
C ARG A 128 40.61 -6.56 10.18
N ASP A 129 41.85 -6.28 10.57
CA ASP A 129 42.90 -5.81 9.65
C ASP A 129 43.32 -6.87 8.62
N ALA A 130 43.20 -8.16 8.96
CA ALA A 130 43.48 -9.24 8.01
C ALA A 130 42.43 -9.24 6.88
N PHE A 131 41.15 -9.11 7.24
CA PHE A 131 40.07 -9.03 6.26
C PHE A 131 40.10 -7.72 5.45
N ILE A 132 40.38 -6.57 6.08
CA ILE A 132 40.53 -5.30 5.37
C ILE A 132 41.67 -5.40 4.34
N ARG A 133 42.85 -5.91 4.73
CA ARG A 133 43.99 -6.03 3.80
C ARG A 133 43.73 -6.99 2.64
N LYS A 134 43.13 -8.15 2.92
CA LYS A 134 42.86 -9.17 1.90
C LYS A 134 41.78 -8.73 0.91
N TYR A 135 40.73 -8.10 1.41
CA TYR A 135 39.54 -7.76 0.63
C TYR A 135 39.36 -6.27 0.42
N ALA A 136 40.42 -5.47 0.53
CA ALA A 136 40.33 -4.02 0.43
C ALA A 136 39.52 -3.57 -0.80
N LEU A 137 38.68 -2.56 -0.58
CA LEU A 137 38.05 -1.81 -1.67
C LEU A 137 39.15 -1.20 -2.56
N PRO A 138 39.18 -1.52 -3.87
CA PRO A 138 40.24 -1.06 -4.76
C PRO A 138 40.20 0.46 -4.94
N PRO A 139 41.35 1.09 -5.24
CA PRO A 139 41.37 2.50 -5.61
C PRO A 139 40.56 2.74 -6.90
N LEU A 140 39.90 3.90 -6.98
CA LEU A 140 39.16 4.30 -8.19
C LEU A 140 40.10 4.54 -9.36
N THR A 141 39.71 4.02 -10.52
CA THR A 141 40.36 4.30 -11.80
C THR A 141 40.00 5.71 -12.28
N GLU A 142 40.74 6.21 -13.28
CA GLU A 142 40.42 7.51 -13.89
C GLU A 142 39.03 7.49 -14.57
N ALA A 143 38.65 6.34 -15.14
CA ALA A 143 37.32 6.15 -15.72
C ALA A 143 36.23 6.28 -14.65
N ASP A 144 36.39 5.62 -13.49
CA ASP A 144 35.43 5.73 -12.37
C ASP A 144 35.30 7.17 -11.89
N ARG A 145 36.42 7.91 -11.84
CA ARG A 145 36.45 9.32 -11.41
C ARG A 145 35.69 10.25 -12.36
N SER A 146 35.62 9.89 -13.63
CA SER A 146 34.91 10.67 -14.66
C SER A 146 33.40 10.42 -14.68
N THR A 147 32.93 9.30 -14.13
CA THR A 147 31.52 8.89 -14.16
C THR A 147 30.79 9.10 -12.84
N LEU A 148 31.49 9.02 -11.72
CA LEU A 148 30.89 9.16 -10.38
C LEU A 148 30.65 10.62 -10.01
N ASP A 149 29.56 10.85 -9.28
CA ASP A 149 29.24 12.15 -8.71
C ASP A 149 30.19 12.53 -7.54
N GLY A 150 30.22 13.82 -7.19
CA GLY A 150 31.10 14.36 -6.16
C GLY A 150 30.90 13.76 -4.77
N ASP A 151 29.67 13.38 -4.42
CA ASP A 151 29.37 12.78 -3.12
C ASP A 151 29.89 11.35 -3.06
N SER A 152 29.70 10.57 -4.14
CA SER A 152 30.28 9.24 -4.30
C SER A 152 31.81 9.28 -4.23
N LEU A 153 32.46 10.23 -4.91
CA LEU A 153 33.92 10.38 -4.85
C LEU A 153 34.42 10.73 -3.45
N SER A 154 33.75 11.65 -2.77
CA SER A 154 34.11 12.07 -1.41
C SER A 154 33.96 10.92 -0.41
N PHE A 155 32.84 10.21 -0.47
CA PHE A 155 32.57 9.02 0.33
C PHE A 155 33.64 7.95 0.10
N LEU A 156 33.91 7.58 -1.16
CA LEU A 156 34.89 6.55 -1.50
C LEU A 156 36.31 6.96 -1.12
N GLY A 157 36.66 8.24 -1.20
CA GLY A 157 37.94 8.77 -0.71
C GLY A 157 38.19 8.51 0.78
N VAL A 158 37.13 8.44 1.59
CA VAL A 158 37.23 8.08 3.01
C VAL A 158 37.33 6.56 3.22
N MET A 159 36.63 5.78 2.40
CA MET A 159 36.42 4.35 2.66
C MET A 159 37.48 3.45 2.02
N ILE A 160 38.05 3.84 0.88
CA ILE A 160 39.07 3.05 0.17
C ILE A 160 40.25 2.74 1.08
N GLY A 161 40.63 1.45 1.11
CA GLY A 161 41.70 0.93 1.96
C GLY A 161 41.37 0.81 3.46
N ARG A 162 40.20 1.27 3.91
CA ARG A 162 39.76 1.19 5.32
C ARG A 162 38.67 0.16 5.58
N VAL A 163 37.99 -0.28 4.52
CA VAL A 163 36.95 -1.31 4.60
C VAL A 163 37.17 -2.41 3.56
N PRO A 164 36.70 -3.64 3.85
CA PRO A 164 36.59 -4.68 2.85
C PRO A 164 35.57 -4.28 1.78
N ASP A 165 35.79 -4.75 0.56
CA ASP A 165 34.81 -4.77 -0.50
C ASP A 165 33.86 -5.95 -0.30
N GLY A 166 32.61 -5.67 0.04
CA GLY A 166 31.56 -6.67 0.23
C GLY A 166 31.41 -7.62 -0.96
N ARG A 167 31.65 -7.17 -2.19
CA ARG A 167 31.55 -8.00 -3.40
C ARG A 167 32.69 -9.01 -3.48
N ARG A 168 33.89 -8.61 -3.08
CA ARG A 168 35.07 -9.50 -3.03
C ARG A 168 34.96 -10.51 -1.89
N LEU A 169 34.41 -10.09 -0.74
CA LEU A 169 34.05 -11.01 0.34
C LEU A 169 33.03 -12.04 -0.15
N TYR A 170 31.95 -11.58 -0.81
CA TYR A 170 30.85 -12.44 -1.25
C TYR A 170 31.31 -13.48 -2.27
N SER A 171 32.13 -13.07 -3.24
CA SER A 171 32.67 -13.99 -4.25
C SER A 171 33.73 -14.94 -3.67
N SER A 172 34.59 -14.48 -2.75
CA SER A 172 35.67 -15.30 -2.20
C SER A 172 35.25 -16.27 -1.10
N LEU A 173 34.20 -15.94 -0.34
CA LEU A 173 33.78 -16.71 0.84
C LEU A 173 32.53 -17.53 0.54
N ALA A 174 32.44 -18.09 -0.67
CA ALA A 174 31.36 -18.99 -1.04
C ALA A 174 31.48 -20.32 -0.28
N PRO A 175 30.37 -20.92 0.18
CA PRO A 175 30.40 -22.27 0.73
C PRO A 175 30.83 -23.28 -0.34
N ALA A 176 31.61 -24.27 0.05
CA ALA A 176 31.88 -25.43 -0.80
C ALA A 176 30.59 -26.26 -1.00
N ALA A 177 30.62 -27.25 -1.89
CA ALA A 177 29.47 -28.11 -2.19
C ALA A 177 28.87 -28.83 -0.95
N ASN A 178 29.65 -29.00 0.11
CA ASN A 178 29.23 -29.57 1.39
C ASN A 178 28.65 -28.53 2.38
N GLY A 179 28.45 -27.28 1.95
CA GLY A 179 27.94 -26.18 2.77
C GLY A 179 28.98 -25.52 3.69
N VAL A 180 30.23 -26.01 3.72
CA VAL A 180 31.27 -25.48 4.60
C VAL A 180 31.98 -24.30 3.94
N ILE A 181 32.00 -23.16 4.61
CA ILE A 181 32.82 -22.01 4.21
C ILE A 181 34.29 -22.31 4.45
N THR A 182 35.09 -22.17 3.39
CA THR A 182 36.54 -22.29 3.47
C THR A 182 37.12 -20.91 3.77
N ILE A 183 37.78 -20.77 4.92
CA ILE A 183 38.50 -19.55 5.28
C ILE A 183 39.85 -19.56 4.55
N PRO A 184 40.17 -18.54 3.73
CA PRO A 184 41.48 -18.47 3.08
C PRO A 184 42.65 -18.52 4.07
N PRO A 185 43.65 -19.40 3.84
CA PRO A 185 44.77 -19.57 4.77
C PRO A 185 45.59 -18.30 5.04
N ASP A 186 45.59 -17.36 4.10
CA ASP A 186 46.32 -16.10 4.19
C ASP A 186 45.69 -15.08 5.14
N LEU A 187 44.44 -15.30 5.56
CA LEU A 187 43.83 -14.57 6.68
C LEU A 187 44.45 -14.95 8.03
N LYS A 188 45.19 -16.08 8.10
CA LYS A 188 45.91 -16.56 9.29
C LYS A 188 45.00 -16.62 10.54
N VAL A 189 43.76 -17.08 10.35
CA VAL A 189 42.84 -17.32 11.46
C VAL A 189 43.36 -18.49 12.29
N ALA A 190 43.42 -18.34 13.61
CA ALA A 190 43.86 -19.39 14.51
C ALA A 190 42.88 -20.57 14.44
N PRO A 191 43.34 -21.83 14.52
CA PRO A 191 42.46 -22.99 14.43
C PRO A 191 41.31 -22.99 15.46
N GLY A 192 41.55 -22.41 16.64
CA GLY A 192 40.56 -22.28 17.70
C GLY A 192 39.43 -21.28 17.41
N ASP A 193 39.61 -20.37 16.45
CA ASP A 193 38.64 -19.32 16.10
C ASP A 193 37.87 -19.64 14.79
N PHE A 194 38.11 -20.80 14.18
CA PHE A 194 37.50 -21.15 12.89
C PHE A 194 35.98 -21.30 12.98
N ALA A 195 35.42 -21.69 14.12
CA ALA A 195 33.97 -21.84 14.26
C ALA A 195 33.30 -20.46 14.27
N GLU A 196 33.86 -19.54 15.04
CA GLU A 196 33.43 -18.17 15.26
C GLU A 196 33.53 -17.35 13.97
N VAL A 197 34.67 -17.42 13.27
CA VAL A 197 34.83 -16.71 11.98
C VAL A 197 33.88 -17.29 10.92
N ARG A 198 33.67 -18.61 10.88
CA ARG A 198 32.66 -19.20 9.98
C ARG A 198 31.25 -18.73 10.31
N GLN A 199 30.90 -18.64 11.59
CA GLN A 199 29.61 -18.14 12.04
C GLN A 199 29.38 -16.69 11.57
N ALA A 200 30.36 -15.80 11.73
CA ALA A 200 30.27 -14.43 11.24
C ALA A 200 30.06 -14.37 9.72
N ILE A 201 30.78 -15.19 8.95
CA ILE A 201 30.61 -15.27 7.49
C ILE A 201 29.21 -15.78 7.14
N GLN A 202 28.71 -16.82 7.81
CA GLN A 202 27.37 -17.37 7.54
C GLN A 202 26.27 -16.33 7.78
N LEU A 203 26.29 -15.66 8.93
CA LEU A 203 25.33 -14.61 9.27
C LEU A 203 25.39 -13.46 8.26
N TRP A 204 26.61 -13.04 7.90
CA TRP A 204 26.81 -11.97 6.94
C TRP A 204 26.30 -12.35 5.55
N ARG A 205 26.59 -13.56 5.07
CA ARG A 205 26.13 -14.05 3.76
C ARG A 205 24.62 -14.17 3.70
N GLN A 206 24.00 -14.73 4.74
CA GLN A 206 22.55 -14.82 4.82
C GLN A 206 21.93 -13.43 4.68
N TRP A 207 22.41 -12.45 5.45
CA TRP A 207 21.98 -11.06 5.31
C TRP A 207 22.24 -10.52 3.90
N TYR A 208 23.44 -10.68 3.37
CA TYR A 208 23.81 -10.16 2.05
C TYR A 208 22.93 -10.76 0.95
N GLU A 209 22.52 -12.02 1.10
CA GLU A 209 21.68 -12.76 0.15
C GLU A 209 20.21 -12.32 0.23
N THR A 210 19.67 -12.09 1.44
CA THR A 210 18.23 -11.88 1.67
C THR A 210 17.82 -10.44 1.96
N PHE A 211 18.75 -9.51 2.14
CA PHE A 211 18.42 -8.13 2.56
C PHE A 211 17.68 -7.33 1.47
N PHE A 212 17.92 -7.66 0.20
CA PHE A 212 17.23 -7.05 -0.94
C PHE A 212 16.50 -8.11 -1.76
N SER A 213 15.27 -7.80 -2.17
CA SER A 213 14.59 -8.44 -3.30
C SER A 213 15.22 -7.89 -4.58
N GLU A 214 15.66 -8.77 -5.48
CA GLU A 214 16.21 -8.39 -6.78
C GLU A 214 15.54 -9.23 -7.89
N PRO A 215 15.33 -8.66 -9.08
CA PRO A 215 14.67 -9.36 -10.18
C PRO A 215 15.55 -10.51 -10.71
N GLN A 216 14.94 -11.70 -10.83
CA GLN A 216 15.59 -12.92 -11.34
C GLN A 216 15.87 -12.86 -12.84
N VAL A 217 15.03 -12.14 -13.58
CA VAL A 217 15.13 -11.89 -15.02
C VAL A 217 15.25 -10.38 -15.23
N ASP A 218 15.71 -9.93 -16.39
CA ASP A 218 15.84 -8.49 -16.71
C ASP A 218 14.47 -7.86 -17.05
N ASP A 219 13.56 -7.93 -16.09
CA ASP A 219 12.14 -7.57 -16.23
C ASP A 219 11.86 -6.34 -15.35
N SER A 220 12.27 -5.14 -15.80
CA SER A 220 12.07 -3.90 -15.04
C SER A 220 10.66 -3.34 -15.23
N CYS A 221 10.04 -2.87 -14.15
CA CYS A 221 8.80 -2.09 -14.23
C CYS A 221 9.07 -0.59 -14.47
N TRP A 222 10.31 -0.12 -14.28
CA TRP A 222 10.67 1.29 -14.37
C TRP A 222 10.68 1.78 -15.82
N LEU A 223 10.06 2.94 -16.05
CA LEU A 223 10.02 3.66 -17.32
C LEU A 223 10.84 4.96 -17.20
N PRO A 224 12.13 4.95 -17.63
CA PRO A 224 13.03 6.09 -17.45
C PRO A 224 12.51 7.40 -18.06
N GLU A 225 11.84 7.32 -19.21
CA GLU A 225 11.29 8.48 -19.92
C GLU A 225 10.11 9.17 -19.19
N ARG A 226 9.44 8.46 -18.29
CA ARG A 226 8.28 8.94 -17.54
C ARG A 226 8.54 9.11 -16.04
N MET A 227 9.64 8.54 -15.54
CA MET A 227 10.00 8.51 -14.12
C MET A 227 8.92 7.87 -13.25
N GLU A 228 8.35 6.78 -13.75
CA GLU A 228 7.29 6.02 -13.10
C GLU A 228 7.49 4.52 -13.39
N TYR A 229 6.67 3.68 -12.77
CA TYR A 229 6.60 2.26 -13.02
C TYR A 229 5.29 1.91 -13.74
N ALA A 230 5.35 0.87 -14.56
CA ALA A 230 4.17 0.25 -15.17
C ALA A 230 4.23 -1.26 -15.02
N PHE A 231 3.09 -1.88 -14.72
CA PHE A 231 2.98 -3.33 -14.57
C PHE A 231 1.53 -3.79 -14.72
N SER A 232 1.31 -5.10 -14.77
CA SER A 232 -0.03 -5.67 -14.78
C SER A 232 -0.12 -6.92 -13.92
N VAL A 233 -1.26 -7.12 -13.30
CA VAL A 233 -1.58 -8.29 -12.49
C VAL A 233 -2.88 -8.92 -12.98
N ALA A 234 -3.09 -10.20 -12.67
CA ALA A 234 -4.38 -10.82 -12.96
C ALA A 234 -4.78 -11.81 -11.87
N ALA A 235 -6.09 -11.84 -11.64
CA ALA A 235 -6.79 -12.90 -10.94
C ALA A 235 -7.75 -13.60 -11.91
N ARG A 236 -8.36 -14.68 -11.47
CA ARG A 236 -9.45 -15.33 -12.19
C ARG A 236 -10.68 -15.42 -11.30
N LEU A 237 -11.80 -14.89 -11.78
CA LEU A 237 -13.13 -15.10 -11.21
C LEU A 237 -13.93 -16.11 -12.05
N THR A 238 -15.15 -16.44 -11.64
CA THR A 238 -15.95 -17.48 -12.35
C THR A 238 -16.24 -17.12 -13.81
N ASP A 239 -16.42 -15.83 -14.10
CA ASP A 239 -16.69 -15.32 -15.46
C ASP A 239 -15.42 -15.24 -16.33
N GLY A 240 -14.24 -15.49 -15.76
CA GLY A 240 -12.97 -15.49 -16.48
C GLY A 240 -11.86 -14.70 -15.79
N GLU A 241 -10.80 -14.46 -16.55
CA GLU A 241 -9.65 -13.67 -16.12
C GLU A 241 -10.03 -12.20 -15.91
N VAL A 242 -9.48 -11.61 -14.86
CA VAL A 242 -9.61 -10.20 -14.51
C VAL A 242 -8.21 -9.57 -14.54
N PRO A 243 -7.80 -9.04 -15.70
CA PRO A 243 -6.54 -8.31 -15.83
C PRO A 243 -6.68 -6.88 -15.28
N LEU A 244 -5.74 -6.49 -14.43
CA LEU A 244 -5.62 -5.15 -13.86
C LEU A 244 -4.26 -4.57 -14.28
N THR A 245 -4.26 -3.33 -14.74
CA THR A 245 -3.05 -2.64 -15.19
C THR A 245 -2.85 -1.38 -14.37
N ALA A 246 -1.65 -1.23 -13.81
CA ALA A 246 -1.15 0.03 -13.28
C ALA A 246 -0.26 0.64 -14.35
N ALA A 247 -0.77 1.62 -15.09
CA ALA A 247 -0.06 2.25 -16.19
C ALA A 247 0.89 3.35 -15.72
N GLU A 248 0.64 3.92 -14.53
CA GLU A 248 1.32 5.10 -13.98
C GLU A 248 1.43 4.94 -12.45
N TYR A 249 2.47 4.25 -11.96
CA TYR A 249 2.72 4.07 -10.53
C TYR A 249 4.01 4.77 -10.11
N TYR A 250 3.96 5.68 -9.13
CA TYR A 250 5.15 6.45 -8.69
C TYR A 250 5.15 6.81 -7.19
N GLU A 251 4.19 6.31 -6.40
CA GLU A 251 3.88 6.86 -5.07
C GLU A 251 4.45 6.07 -3.89
N GLY A 252 5.12 4.94 -4.14
CA GLY A 252 5.71 4.08 -3.10
C GLY A 252 4.70 3.34 -2.22
N HIS A 253 3.41 3.61 -2.39
CA HIS A 253 2.30 2.91 -1.77
C HIS A 253 1.28 2.57 -2.84
N LEU A 254 1.04 1.28 -3.03
CA LEU A 254 0.11 0.79 -4.03
C LEU A 254 -1.26 0.53 -3.39
N ASP A 255 -2.30 1.02 -4.03
CA ASP A 255 -3.68 0.87 -3.58
C ASP A 255 -4.62 0.50 -4.74
N TRP A 256 -5.89 0.21 -4.43
CA TRP A 256 -6.87 -0.26 -5.39
C TRP A 256 -7.11 0.72 -6.55
N TYR A 257 -6.89 2.01 -6.33
CA TYR A 257 -7.10 3.06 -7.33
C TYR A 257 -5.94 3.20 -8.32
N ASP A 258 -4.79 2.56 -8.08
CA ASP A 258 -3.68 2.56 -9.06
C ASP A 258 -3.95 1.61 -10.24
N PHE A 259 -5.02 0.82 -10.16
CA PHE A 259 -5.35 -0.22 -11.11
C PHE A 259 -6.58 0.11 -11.94
N ASP A 260 -6.42 0.00 -13.26
CA ASP A 260 -7.53 -0.06 -14.20
C ASP A 260 -7.84 -1.49 -14.63
N LEU A 261 -9.13 -1.81 -14.72
CA LEU A 261 -9.58 -3.02 -15.38
C LEU A 261 -9.22 -2.97 -16.88
N ASN A 262 -8.37 -3.89 -17.34
CA ASN A 262 -7.83 -3.88 -18.69
C ASN A 262 -8.26 -5.12 -19.51
N PRO A 263 -9.53 -5.21 -19.96
CA PRO A 263 -10.05 -6.40 -20.64
C PRO A 263 -9.42 -6.63 -22.04
N LYS A 264 -8.54 -5.73 -22.50
CA LYS A 264 -7.86 -5.82 -23.80
C LYS A 264 -6.57 -6.65 -23.72
N VAL A 265 -6.15 -7.09 -22.54
CA VAL A 265 -4.95 -7.93 -22.36
C VAL A 265 -5.30 -9.22 -21.63
N SER A 266 -4.40 -10.19 -21.68
CA SER A 266 -4.48 -11.43 -20.91
C SER A 266 -3.09 -11.80 -20.41
N LEU A 267 -3.00 -12.14 -19.13
CA LEU A 267 -1.78 -12.57 -18.45
C LEU A 267 -1.75 -14.10 -18.25
N GLY A 268 -2.74 -14.81 -18.80
CA GLY A 268 -2.82 -16.26 -18.77
C GLY A 268 -3.42 -16.83 -17.49
N ALA A 269 -4.19 -16.04 -16.72
CA ALA A 269 -4.79 -16.50 -15.46
C ALA A 269 -6.04 -17.38 -15.64
N ARG A 270 -6.54 -17.56 -16.88
CA ARG A 270 -7.84 -18.22 -17.17
C ARG A 270 -8.00 -19.62 -16.59
N ASN A 271 -6.90 -20.35 -16.38
CA ASN A 271 -6.92 -21.72 -15.85
C ASN A 271 -6.48 -21.80 -14.37
N ASP A 272 -6.22 -20.66 -13.73
CA ASP A 272 -5.74 -20.62 -12.34
C ASP A 272 -6.91 -20.92 -11.39
N ASN A 273 -6.73 -21.76 -10.38
CA ASN A 273 -7.82 -22.21 -9.50
C ASN A 273 -7.70 -21.55 -8.13
N ALA A 274 -8.05 -20.27 -8.04
CA ALA A 274 -7.91 -19.48 -6.82
C ALA A 274 -9.20 -18.72 -6.41
N ILE A 275 -10.38 -19.22 -6.78
CA ILE A 275 -11.67 -18.58 -6.45
C ILE A 275 -12.19 -19.10 -5.11
N THR A 276 -12.53 -18.19 -4.22
CA THR A 276 -13.20 -18.46 -2.94
C THR A 276 -14.54 -17.74 -2.90
N GLN A 277 -15.59 -18.44 -2.46
CA GLN A 277 -16.89 -17.84 -2.21
C GLN A 277 -16.87 -17.16 -0.84
N VAL A 278 -17.20 -15.87 -0.80
CA VAL A 278 -17.32 -15.08 0.41
C VAL A 278 -18.79 -14.98 0.76
N LYS A 279 -19.15 -15.39 1.98
CA LYS A 279 -20.50 -15.21 2.53
C LYS A 279 -20.38 -14.68 3.94
N GLN A 280 -20.89 -13.48 4.17
CA GLN A 280 -20.84 -12.83 5.47
C GLN A 280 -22.24 -12.36 5.88
N THR A 281 -22.56 -12.55 7.16
CA THR A 281 -23.76 -12.00 7.79
C THR A 281 -23.30 -11.02 8.85
N LEU A 282 -23.60 -9.75 8.64
CA LEU A 282 -23.02 -8.62 9.38
C LEU A 282 -24.13 -7.73 9.91
N VAL A 283 -23.82 -6.89 10.90
CA VAL A 283 -24.70 -5.84 11.37
C VAL A 283 -24.19 -4.52 10.77
N PRO A 284 -24.98 -3.83 9.92
CA PRO A 284 -24.59 -2.53 9.40
C PRO A 284 -24.41 -1.52 10.53
N ALA A 285 -23.36 -0.70 10.45
CA ALA A 285 -23.11 0.38 11.39
C ALA A 285 -23.41 1.72 10.72
N PRO A 286 -24.07 2.68 11.40
CA PRO A 286 -24.17 4.04 10.89
C PRO A 286 -22.80 4.62 10.59
N VAL A 287 -22.66 5.33 9.47
CA VAL A 287 -21.45 6.08 9.15
C VAL A 287 -21.28 7.18 10.18
N THR A 288 -20.10 7.21 10.80
CA THR A 288 -19.73 8.28 11.74
C THR A 288 -18.36 8.82 11.35
N TYR A 289 -18.15 10.12 11.58
CA TYR A 289 -16.87 10.76 11.36
C TYR A 289 -16.58 11.73 12.51
N ARG A 290 -15.30 12.06 12.68
CA ARG A 290 -14.89 12.95 13.77
C ARG A 290 -15.49 14.34 13.59
N GLY A 291 -16.20 14.81 14.62
CA GLY A 291 -16.86 16.11 14.59
C GLY A 291 -18.25 16.10 13.95
N MET A 292 -18.80 14.92 13.62
CA MET A 292 -20.16 14.79 13.10
C MET A 292 -21.17 15.48 14.02
N PRO A 293 -22.09 16.30 13.47
CA PRO A 293 -23.19 16.90 14.21
C PRO A 293 -24.00 15.85 14.96
N ALA A 294 -24.52 16.22 16.13
CA ALA A 294 -25.35 15.30 16.90
C ALA A 294 -26.69 15.08 16.18
N GLN A 295 -27.16 13.83 16.14
CA GLN A 295 -28.40 13.46 15.45
C GLN A 295 -29.67 13.90 16.20
N ARG A 296 -29.53 14.55 17.34
CA ARG A 296 -30.64 14.96 18.22
C ARG A 296 -30.58 16.43 18.49
N PHE A 297 -31.76 17.06 18.59
CA PHE A 297 -31.87 18.48 18.86
C PHE A 297 -31.20 18.96 20.17
N TRP A 298 -31.05 18.09 21.18
CA TRP A 298 -30.68 18.50 22.55
C TRP A 298 -29.22 18.22 22.94
N GLU A 299 -28.36 17.88 21.99
CA GLU A 299 -26.94 17.66 22.27
C GLU A 299 -26.10 18.88 21.88
N PHE A 300 -25.25 19.34 22.81
CA PHE A 300 -24.29 20.39 22.51
C PHE A 300 -23.08 19.78 21.81
N GLU A 301 -22.80 20.25 20.60
CA GLU A 301 -21.66 19.81 19.81
C GLU A 301 -20.34 20.33 20.39
N ASP A 302 -19.24 19.61 20.11
CA ASP A 302 -17.89 20.06 20.45
C ASP A 302 -17.53 21.28 19.59
N ALA A 303 -17.28 22.43 20.24
CA ALA A 303 -16.92 23.68 19.58
C ALA A 303 -15.61 23.63 18.77
N ARG A 304 -14.86 22.51 18.80
CA ARG A 304 -13.70 22.28 17.94
C ARG A 304 -14.07 22.12 16.46
N VAL A 305 -15.33 21.81 16.13
CA VAL A 305 -15.80 21.67 14.75
C VAL A 305 -17.02 22.59 14.53
N ASP A 306 -16.92 23.47 13.53
CA ASP A 306 -17.99 24.40 13.15
C ASP A 306 -18.19 24.34 11.63
N PHE A 307 -19.12 23.48 11.20
CA PHE A 307 -19.49 23.36 9.79
C PHE A 307 -20.19 24.62 9.26
N GLY A 308 -20.85 25.40 10.12
CA GLY A 308 -21.52 26.64 9.75
C GLY A 308 -20.57 27.79 9.40
N ALA A 309 -19.34 27.75 9.90
CA ALA A 309 -18.29 28.71 9.55
C ALA A 309 -17.55 28.38 8.24
N VAL A 310 -17.79 27.19 7.65
CA VAL A 310 -17.13 26.77 6.41
C VAL A 310 -17.61 27.66 5.26
N LYS A 311 -16.70 28.50 4.75
CA LYS A 311 -16.94 29.29 3.53
C LYS A 311 -16.53 28.46 2.32
N ALA A 312 -17.46 28.28 1.39
CA ALA A 312 -17.19 27.67 0.10
C ALA A 312 -17.35 28.71 -1.02
N GLY A 313 -16.34 28.82 -1.89
CA GLY A 313 -16.44 29.57 -3.15
C GLY A 313 -17.20 28.77 -4.23
N PRO A 314 -17.64 29.41 -5.33
CA PRO A 314 -18.41 28.75 -6.40
C PRO A 314 -17.70 27.56 -7.06
N GLU A 315 -16.36 27.52 -7.01
CA GLU A 315 -15.53 26.46 -7.61
C GLU A 315 -15.16 25.36 -6.59
N GLU A 316 -15.50 25.52 -5.31
CA GLU A 316 -15.14 24.57 -4.24
C GLU A 316 -16.20 23.48 -4.05
N LEU A 317 -16.57 22.80 -5.14
CA LEU A 317 -17.64 21.79 -5.16
C LEU A 317 -17.44 20.66 -4.14
N ALA A 318 -16.20 20.16 -3.99
CA ALA A 318 -15.90 19.11 -3.02
C ALA A 318 -16.16 19.55 -1.57
N ARG A 319 -15.86 20.82 -1.25
CA ARG A 319 -16.14 21.40 0.07
C ARG A 319 -17.65 21.55 0.28
N MET A 320 -18.39 21.96 -0.74
CA MET A 320 -19.85 22.05 -0.67
C MET A 320 -20.49 20.67 -0.46
N LEU A 321 -20.04 19.65 -1.21
CA LEU A 321 -20.53 18.28 -1.07
C LEU A 321 -20.27 17.72 0.34
N LEU A 322 -19.09 17.98 0.90
CA LEU A 322 -18.78 17.57 2.28
C LEU A 322 -19.71 18.23 3.30
N VAL A 323 -19.95 19.54 3.18
CA VAL A 323 -20.85 20.28 4.07
C VAL A 323 -22.29 19.78 3.92
N GLU A 324 -22.74 19.53 2.69
CA GLU A 324 -24.08 18.98 2.42
C GLU A 324 -24.24 17.57 3.00
N PHE A 325 -23.26 16.69 2.80
CA PHE A 325 -23.26 15.36 3.41
C PHE A 325 -23.31 15.46 4.93
N ALA A 326 -22.47 16.33 5.52
CA ALA A 326 -22.33 16.49 6.95
C ALA A 326 -23.61 17.00 7.63
N VAL A 327 -24.34 17.92 6.98
CA VAL A 327 -25.52 18.59 7.54
C VAL A 327 -26.83 17.88 7.18
N SER A 328 -26.95 17.34 5.96
CA SER A 328 -28.24 16.87 5.44
C SER A 328 -28.36 15.35 5.35
N TYR A 329 -27.26 14.63 5.16
CA TYR A 329 -27.32 13.21 4.77
C TYR A 329 -26.62 12.24 5.72
N GLY A 330 -25.87 12.69 6.72
CA GLY A 330 -25.08 11.82 7.59
C GLY A 330 -25.86 10.72 8.34
N ASN A 331 -27.20 10.83 8.46
CA ASN A 331 -28.00 9.96 9.32
C ASN A 331 -28.52 8.67 8.64
N ASP A 332 -28.50 8.59 7.31
CA ASP A 332 -29.08 7.47 6.55
C ASP A 332 -28.02 6.58 5.88
N TRP A 333 -26.74 6.79 6.20
CA TRP A 333 -25.64 6.06 5.61
C TRP A 333 -25.15 4.99 6.56
N PHE A 334 -24.96 3.79 6.04
CA PHE A 334 -24.48 2.64 6.78
C PHE A 334 -23.26 2.04 6.09
N VAL A 335 -22.30 1.62 6.90
CA VAL A 335 -21.11 0.89 6.46
C VAL A 335 -21.20 -0.55 6.94
N ILE A 336 -20.76 -1.47 6.08
CA ILE A 336 -20.61 -2.89 6.40
C ILE A 336 -19.13 -3.23 6.17
N PRO A 337 -18.34 -3.45 7.23
CA PRO A 337 -16.94 -3.80 7.07
C PRO A 337 -16.82 -5.22 6.49
N LEU A 338 -16.03 -5.36 5.42
CA LEU A 338 -15.76 -6.64 4.78
C LEU A 338 -14.29 -7.00 5.01
N GLU A 339 -14.06 -8.15 5.63
CA GLU A 339 -12.71 -8.75 5.71
C GLU A 339 -12.43 -9.53 4.43
N LEU A 340 -11.41 -9.11 3.69
CA LEU A 340 -10.95 -9.73 2.45
C LEU A 340 -9.49 -10.13 2.57
N SER A 341 -9.10 -11.18 1.84
CA SER A 341 -7.69 -11.55 1.76
C SER A 341 -6.89 -10.49 1.02
N VAL A 342 -5.69 -10.16 1.53
CA VAL A 342 -4.75 -9.26 0.86
C VAL A 342 -4.42 -9.81 -0.54
N GLY A 343 -4.19 -8.90 -1.50
CA GLY A 343 -3.83 -9.27 -2.87
C GLY A 343 -4.94 -10.00 -3.61
N SER A 344 -6.22 -9.75 -3.29
CA SER A 344 -7.35 -10.39 -3.94
C SER A 344 -8.27 -9.40 -4.65
N VAL A 345 -8.85 -9.86 -5.76
CA VAL A 345 -9.95 -9.20 -6.44
C VAL A 345 -11.25 -9.74 -5.87
N CYS A 346 -12.11 -8.84 -5.37
CA CYS A 346 -13.44 -9.19 -4.86
C CYS A 346 -14.52 -8.67 -5.80
N ARG A 347 -15.45 -9.55 -6.19
CA ARG A 347 -16.64 -9.21 -6.97
C ARG A 347 -17.88 -9.44 -6.12
N PRO A 348 -18.55 -8.37 -5.65
CA PRO A 348 -19.87 -8.47 -5.05
C PRO A 348 -20.86 -9.21 -5.97
N ARG A 349 -21.63 -10.15 -5.42
CA ARG A 349 -22.67 -10.90 -6.14
C ARG A 349 -24.06 -10.57 -5.63
N SER A 350 -24.24 -10.43 -4.32
CA SER A 350 -25.52 -9.98 -3.76
C SER A 350 -25.33 -9.33 -2.40
N LEU A 351 -26.19 -8.37 -2.11
CA LEU A 351 -26.36 -7.78 -0.80
C LEU A 351 -27.84 -7.80 -0.45
N VAL A 352 -28.19 -8.51 0.61
CA VAL A 352 -29.56 -8.53 1.13
C VAL A 352 -29.56 -7.88 2.50
N VAL A 353 -30.31 -6.79 2.66
CA VAL A 353 -30.47 -6.09 3.93
C VAL A 353 -31.81 -6.47 4.55
N THR A 354 -31.79 -6.88 5.81
CA THR A 354 -32.98 -7.05 6.63
C THR A 354 -33.12 -5.83 7.53
N ASN A 355 -34.28 -5.18 7.50
CA ASN A 355 -34.54 -4.02 8.37
C ASN A 355 -35.03 -4.44 9.77
N THR A 356 -35.22 -3.46 10.66
CA THR A 356 -35.73 -3.64 12.03
C THR A 356 -37.14 -4.23 12.10
N PHE A 357 -37.93 -4.13 11.03
CA PHE A 357 -39.27 -4.74 10.92
C PHE A 357 -39.23 -6.18 10.35
N GLY A 358 -38.04 -6.70 10.00
CA GLY A 358 -37.86 -8.05 9.46
C GLY A 358 -38.09 -8.15 7.94
N GLU A 359 -38.31 -7.02 7.26
CA GLU A 359 -38.44 -6.98 5.81
C GLU A 359 -37.07 -7.12 5.14
N ARG A 360 -37.02 -7.80 4.00
CA ARG A 360 -35.77 -8.13 3.30
C ARG A 360 -35.72 -7.44 1.94
N PHE A 361 -34.66 -6.68 1.73
CA PHE A 361 -34.42 -5.94 0.50
C PHE A 361 -33.18 -6.48 -0.20
N LEU A 362 -33.33 -6.89 -1.45
CA LEU A 362 -32.18 -7.13 -2.32
C LEU A 362 -31.67 -5.78 -2.83
N ILE A 363 -30.49 -5.39 -2.38
CA ILE A 363 -29.82 -4.18 -2.84
C ILE A 363 -29.19 -4.50 -4.19
N ARG A 364 -29.72 -3.86 -5.24
CA ARG A 364 -29.23 -4.02 -6.60
C ARG A 364 -27.97 -3.21 -6.80
N SER A 365 -27.12 -3.67 -7.71
CA SER A 365 -26.01 -2.83 -8.19
C SER A 365 -26.57 -1.56 -8.86
N ALA A 366 -25.82 -0.47 -8.84
CA ALA A 366 -26.23 0.76 -9.52
C ALA A 366 -26.49 0.51 -11.02
N HIS A 367 -25.67 -0.34 -11.65
CA HIS A 367 -25.86 -0.75 -13.04
C HIS A 367 -27.23 -1.40 -13.28
N ASP A 368 -27.65 -2.33 -12.42
CA ASP A 368 -28.96 -2.98 -12.56
C ASP A 368 -30.14 -2.03 -12.26
N ALA A 369 -29.86 -0.87 -11.67
CA ALA A 369 -30.81 0.22 -11.48
C ALA A 369 -30.91 1.17 -12.70
N GLY A 370 -30.17 0.90 -13.79
CA GLY A 370 -30.21 1.67 -15.03
C GLY A 370 -29.16 2.78 -15.14
N GLU A 371 -28.25 2.85 -14.19
CA GLU A 371 -27.14 3.79 -14.22
C GLU A 371 -26.05 3.33 -15.20
N PRO A 372 -25.43 4.24 -15.99
CA PRO A 372 -24.33 3.87 -16.86
C PRO A 372 -23.14 3.32 -16.06
N PHE A 373 -22.34 2.44 -16.67
CA PHE A 373 -21.02 2.05 -16.17
C PHE A 373 -20.17 3.32 -16.00
N SER A 374 -20.13 3.86 -14.79
CA SER A 374 -19.12 4.83 -14.40
C SER A 374 -17.86 4.05 -14.08
N SER A 375 -16.75 4.41 -14.73
CA SER A 375 -15.44 3.86 -14.40
C SER A 375 -15.05 4.10 -12.94
N TRP A 376 -15.66 5.10 -12.28
CA TRP A 376 -15.44 5.47 -10.88
C TRP A 376 -16.73 6.03 -10.27
N ARG A 377 -17.05 5.68 -9.02
CA ARG A 377 -17.89 6.47 -8.12
C ARG A 377 -17.18 6.54 -6.77
N MET A 378 -17.11 7.74 -6.19
CA MET A 378 -16.72 7.92 -4.79
C MET A 378 -17.70 7.20 -3.87
#